data_AF-A0A381UZN5-F1
#
_entry.id   AF-A0A381UZN5-F1
#
_cell.length_a   1.000
_cell.length_b   1.000
_cell.length_c   1.000
_cell.angle_alpha   90.00
_cell.angle_beta   90.00
_cell.angle_gamma   90.00
#
_symmetry.space_group_name_H-M   'P 1'
#
loop_
_entity.id
_entity.type
_entity.pdbx_description
1 polymer ?
#
loop_
_entity_poly.entity_id
_entity_poly.type
_entity_poly.pdbx_seq_one_letter_code
_entity_poly.pdbx_strand_id
1 'polypeptide(L)'
;MGLSRGSGLGCSGLFVVGAAIVTAVYLVSAPLLMLVVTAFRGPDDFLPFEPDAEWTLEHLRTIYYDPVLYQVTIPDTLTFVIGSVVCTFVIAFSLAWLVERTDLPWRNVLFTLILFPLLVPTIVLAIAWIYLFGPNAGWVNVA
;
A
#
# COMPACT_ATOMS: atom_id res chain seq x y z
N MET A 1 -10.79 -36.41 21.39
CA MET A 1 -10.18 -36.04 20.08
C MET A 1 -8.97 -35.18 20.36
N GLY A 2 -7.79 -35.80 20.44
CA GLY A 2 -6.56 -35.16 20.90
C GLY A 2 -5.92 -34.31 19.80
N LEU A 3 -5.73 -33.03 20.10
CA LEU A 3 -4.91 -32.12 19.30
C LEU A 3 -3.43 -32.47 19.53
N SER A 4 -2.88 -33.42 18.76
CA SER A 4 -1.43 -33.56 18.67
C SER A 4 -0.89 -32.46 17.75
N ARG A 5 -0.54 -31.31 18.34
CA ARG A 5 0.38 -30.34 17.74
C ARG A 5 1.78 -30.97 17.72
N GLY A 6 1.98 -31.93 16.82
CA GLY A 6 3.26 -32.58 16.59
C GLY A 6 4.12 -31.73 15.67
N SER A 7 5.35 -31.48 16.09
CA SER A 7 6.44 -30.86 15.33
C SER A 7 6.59 -31.47 13.93
N GLY A 8 5.93 -30.88 12.93
CA GLY A 8 5.85 -31.39 11.56
C GLY A 8 6.99 -30.97 10.64
N LEU A 9 7.96 -30.19 11.12
CA LEU A 9 9.14 -29.81 10.36
C LEU A 9 10.33 -30.59 10.93
N GLY A 10 10.83 -31.59 10.20
CA GLY A 10 12.10 -32.23 10.51
C GLY A 10 13.24 -31.20 10.56
N CYS A 11 14.42 -31.59 11.04
CA CYS A 11 15.58 -30.69 11.13
C CYS A 11 15.92 -30.00 9.79
N SER A 12 15.71 -30.71 8.67
CA SER A 12 15.80 -30.16 7.32
C SER A 12 14.75 -29.10 7.01
N GLY A 13 13.49 -29.31 7.42
CA GLY A 13 12.41 -28.34 7.25
C GLY A 13 12.64 -27.06 8.06
N LEU A 14 13.17 -27.20 9.28
CA LEU A 14 13.53 -26.05 10.10
C LEU A 14 14.67 -25.23 9.47
N PHE A 15 15.66 -25.90 8.86
CA PHE A 15 16.76 -25.23 8.16
C PHE A 15 16.26 -24.47 6.92
N VAL A 16 15.39 -25.08 6.11
CA VAL A 16 14.83 -24.42 4.92
C VAL A 16 14.00 -23.20 5.30
N VAL A 17 13.14 -23.32 6.31
CA VAL A 17 12.33 -22.18 6.79
C VAL A 17 13.24 -21.09 7.39
N GLY A 18 14.24 -21.47 8.17
CA GLY A 18 15.22 -20.53 8.72
C GLY A 18 15.97 -19.77 7.64
N ALA A 19 16.49 -20.47 6.63
CA ALA A 19 17.17 -19.87 5.49
C ALA A 19 16.25 -18.95 4.67
N ALA A 20 14.99 -19.35 4.47
CA ALA A 20 14.00 -18.53 3.77
C ALA A 20 13.69 -17.24 4.55
N ILE A 21 13.53 -17.31 5.88
CA ILE A 21 13.32 -16.14 6.73
C ILE A 21 14.53 -15.20 6.68
N VAL A 22 15.74 -15.73 6.84
CA VAL A 22 16.97 -14.92 6.79
C VAL A 22 17.10 -14.22 5.43
N THR A 23 16.81 -14.94 4.34
CA THR A 23 16.86 -14.36 2.99
C THR A 23 15.81 -13.27 2.82
N ALA A 24 14.56 -13.50 3.24
CA ALA A 24 13.50 -12.51 3.18
C ALA A 24 13.83 -11.26 4.01
N VAL A 25 14.33 -11.44 5.24
CA VAL A 25 14.76 -10.34 6.10
C VAL A 25 15.90 -9.58 5.45
N TYR A 26 16.90 -10.25 4.89
CA TYR A 26 18.00 -9.60 4.17
C TYR A 26 17.49 -8.75 3.01
N LEU A 27 16.65 -9.33 2.13
CA LEU A 27 16.12 -8.63 0.96
C LEU A 27 15.23 -7.42 1.31
N VAL A 28 14.49 -7.46 2.42
CA VAL A 28 13.67 -6.34 2.88
C VAL A 28 14.52 -5.30 3.61
N SER A 29 15.45 -5.74 4.45
CA SER A 29 16.29 -4.85 5.25
C SER A 29 17.26 -4.04 4.40
N ALA A 30 17.79 -4.59 3.31
CA ALA A 30 18.77 -3.91 2.45
C ALA A 30 18.27 -2.56 1.90
N PRO A 31 17.12 -2.47 1.19
CA PRO A 31 16.60 -1.19 0.72
C PRO A 31 16.13 -0.28 1.85
N LEU A 32 15.60 -0.83 2.95
CA LEU A 32 15.19 -0.02 4.11
C LEU A 32 16.39 0.64 4.80
N LEU A 33 17.47 -0.10 5.00
CA LEU A 33 18.72 0.44 5.54
C LEU A 33 19.30 1.48 4.59
N MET A 34 19.24 1.23 3.27
CA MET A 34 19.65 2.21 2.28
C MET A 34 18.84 3.50 2.38
N LEU A 35 17.50 3.42 2.53
CA LEU A 35 16.64 4.59 2.72
C LEU A 35 16.97 5.36 4.01
N VAL A 36 17.26 4.64 5.10
CA VAL A 36 17.67 5.27 6.36
C VAL A 36 19.01 5.97 6.19
N VAL A 37 19.99 5.32 5.56
CA VAL A 37 21.31 5.92 5.31
C VAL A 37 21.20 7.14 4.39
N THR A 38 20.40 7.09 3.32
CA THR A 38 20.16 8.24 2.43
C THR A 38 19.56 9.44 3.14
N ALA A 39 18.74 9.22 4.18
CA ALA A 39 18.17 10.32 4.94
C ALA A 39 19.26 11.16 5.65
N PHE A 40 20.43 10.57 5.94
CA PHE A 40 21.55 11.23 6.63
C PHE A 40 22.77 11.50 5.71
N ARG A 41 22.68 11.24 4.41
CA ARG A 41 23.77 11.40 3.45
C ARG A 41 23.36 12.44 2.42
N GLY A 42 24.12 13.51 2.30
CA GLY A 42 23.92 14.56 1.29
C GLY A 42 25.26 15.08 0.77
N PRO A 43 25.28 16.12 -0.10
CA PRO A 43 24.15 16.88 -0.65
C PRO A 43 23.20 16.06 -1.57
N ASP A 44 22.01 16.61 -1.88
CA ASP A 44 20.93 15.96 -2.67
C ASP A 44 21.39 15.43 -4.06
N ASP A 45 22.46 16.01 -4.60
CA ASP A 45 23.00 15.66 -5.92
C ASP A 45 23.82 14.37 -5.93
N PHE A 46 24.15 13.81 -4.76
CA PHE A 46 25.03 12.65 -4.62
C PHE A 46 24.29 11.39 -4.19
N LEU A 47 24.79 10.23 -4.63
CA LEU A 47 24.33 8.95 -4.10
C LEU A 47 24.85 8.74 -2.67
N PRO A 48 24.11 8.00 -1.81
CA PRO A 48 24.47 7.80 -0.40
C PRO A 48 25.84 7.17 -0.19
N PHE A 49 26.40 6.44 -1.16
CA PHE A 49 27.69 5.75 -1.03
C PHE A 49 28.78 6.34 -1.93
N GLU A 50 28.54 7.53 -2.47
CA GLU A 50 29.54 8.24 -3.27
C GLU A 50 30.67 8.78 -2.35
N PRO A 51 31.93 8.84 -2.83
CA PRO A 51 33.06 9.26 -1.98
C PRO A 51 32.89 10.66 -1.38
N ASP A 52 32.23 11.55 -2.11
CA ASP A 52 32.02 12.96 -1.72
C ASP A 52 30.73 13.18 -0.90
N ALA A 53 29.93 12.14 -0.66
CA ALA A 53 28.75 12.27 0.19
C ALA A 53 29.16 12.41 1.66
N GLU A 54 28.59 13.39 2.34
CA GLU A 54 28.85 13.75 3.73
C GLU A 54 27.68 13.36 4.64
N TRP A 55 27.98 13.16 5.93
CA TRP A 55 26.94 12.94 6.94
C TRP A 55 26.31 14.28 7.32
N THR A 56 25.00 14.39 7.12
CA THR A 56 24.26 15.63 7.35
C THR A 56 22.85 15.36 7.89
N LEU A 57 22.27 16.37 8.55
CA LEU A 57 20.89 16.38 9.01
C LEU A 57 20.01 17.31 8.16
N GLU A 58 20.57 17.86 7.07
CA GLU A 58 19.89 18.90 6.30
C GLU A 58 18.60 18.39 5.67
N HIS A 59 18.57 17.20 5.06
CA HIS A 59 17.33 16.66 4.47
C HIS A 59 16.19 16.54 5.49
N LEU A 60 16.50 16.08 6.71
CA LEU A 60 15.51 16.03 7.80
C LEU A 60 15.08 17.43 8.18
N ARG A 61 16.03 18.36 8.35
CA ARG A 61 15.74 19.74 8.70
C ARG A 61 14.84 20.39 7.64
N THR A 62 15.17 20.28 6.37
CA THR A 62 14.40 20.86 5.27
C THR A 62 12.96 20.37 5.30
N ILE A 63 12.73 19.06 5.44
CA ILE A 63 11.37 18.49 5.48
C ILE A 63 10.61 18.90 6.76
N TYR A 64 11.23 18.78 7.94
CA TYR A 64 10.55 19.04 9.21
C TYR A 64 10.33 20.53 9.51
N TYR A 65 11.07 21.43 8.86
CA TYR A 65 10.85 22.87 8.96
C TYR A 65 10.04 23.45 7.80
N ASP A 66 9.74 22.66 6.77
CA ASP A 66 8.87 23.10 5.67
C ASP A 66 7.42 23.23 6.15
N PRO A 67 6.82 24.44 6.09
CA PRO A 67 5.41 24.63 6.41
C PRO A 67 4.47 23.79 5.54
N VAL A 68 4.85 23.46 4.31
CA VAL A 68 4.04 22.67 3.36
C VAL A 68 3.72 21.29 3.93
N LEU A 69 4.66 20.67 4.64
CA LEU A 69 4.45 19.35 5.26
C LEU A 69 3.22 19.36 6.18
N TYR A 70 3.13 20.34 7.07
CA TYR A 70 2.08 20.40 8.09
C TYR A 70 0.80 21.08 7.62
N GLN A 71 0.89 22.03 6.70
CA GLN A 71 -0.25 22.80 6.23
C GLN A 71 -0.98 22.13 5.06
N VAL A 72 -0.27 21.36 4.23
CA VAL A 72 -0.79 20.79 2.99
C VAL A 72 -0.66 19.28 3.01
N THR A 73 0.57 18.75 3.07
CA THR A 73 0.82 17.32 2.85
C THR A 73 0.12 16.42 3.87
N ILE A 74 0.26 16.71 5.17
CA ILE A 74 -0.36 15.91 6.23
C ILE A 74 -1.89 16.02 6.19
N PRO A 75 -2.51 17.22 6.18
CA PRO A 75 -3.96 17.35 6.12
C PRO A 75 -4.60 16.72 4.88
N ASP A 76 -4.02 16.92 3.70
CA ASP A 76 -4.54 16.36 2.44
C ASP A 76 -4.48 14.83 2.45
N THR A 77 -3.35 14.27 2.91
CA THR A 77 -3.18 12.82 3.03
C THR A 77 -4.16 12.24 4.04
N LEU A 78 -4.32 12.87 5.21
CA LEU A 78 -5.27 12.41 6.22
C LEU A 78 -6.71 12.46 5.71
N THR A 79 -7.10 13.56 5.06
CA THR A 79 -8.44 13.72 4.49
C THR A 79 -8.71 12.65 3.43
N PHE A 80 -7.75 12.42 2.54
CA PHE A 80 -7.84 11.38 1.51
C PHE A 80 -7.93 9.98 2.12
N VAL A 81 -7.06 9.63 3.06
CA VAL A 81 -7.02 8.29 3.69
C VAL A 81 -8.28 8.04 4.51
N ILE A 82 -8.69 8.97 5.36
CA ILE A 82 -9.89 8.81 6.19
C ILE A 82 -11.13 8.69 5.31
N GLY A 83 -11.28 9.59 4.32
CA GLY A 83 -12.41 9.55 3.40
C GLY A 83 -12.48 8.24 2.62
N SER A 84 -11.37 7.84 1.99
CA SER A 84 -11.31 6.60 1.20
C SER A 84 -11.55 5.35 2.05
N VAL A 85 -10.97 5.25 3.25
CA VAL A 85 -11.16 4.11 4.16
C VAL A 85 -12.60 4.03 4.64
N VAL A 86 -13.20 5.14 5.09
CA VAL A 86 -14.58 5.14 5.57
C VAL A 86 -15.54 4.76 4.45
N CYS A 87 -15.43 5.38 3.27
CA CYS A 87 -16.27 5.04 2.12
C CYS A 87 -16.11 3.58 1.72
N THR A 88 -14.87 3.09 1.60
CA THR A 88 -14.59 1.70 1.23
C THR A 88 -15.15 0.73 2.28
N PHE A 89 -14.94 1.00 3.56
CA PHE A 89 -15.41 0.17 4.65
C PHE A 89 -16.93 0.07 4.64
N VAL A 90 -17.64 1.19 4.57
CA VAL A 90 -19.11 1.20 4.56
C VAL A 90 -19.66 0.41 3.38
N ILE A 91 -19.13 0.64 2.17
CA ILE A 91 -19.60 -0.06 0.96
C ILE A 91 -19.26 -1.55 1.03
N ALA A 92 -18.00 -1.90 1.29
CA ALA A 92 -17.55 -3.29 1.31
C ALA A 92 -18.21 -4.10 2.42
N PHE A 93 -18.32 -3.53 3.63
CA PHE A 93 -18.99 -4.18 4.76
C PHE A 93 -20.47 -4.42 4.46
N SER A 94 -21.17 -3.42 3.91
CA SER A 94 -22.58 -3.55 3.57
C SER A 94 -22.81 -4.64 2.52
N LEU A 95 -22.01 -4.64 1.46
CA LEU A 95 -22.08 -5.65 0.40
C LEU A 95 -21.75 -7.06 0.92
N ALA A 96 -20.71 -7.19 1.75
CA ALA A 96 -20.33 -8.46 2.36
C ALA A 96 -21.43 -9.00 3.30
N TRP A 97 -22.00 -8.12 4.13
CA TRP A 97 -23.11 -8.49 5.01
C TRP A 97 -24.33 -8.94 4.21
N LEU A 98 -24.73 -8.19 3.18
CA LEU A 98 -25.86 -8.54 2.33
C LEU A 98 -25.64 -9.91 1.66
N VAL A 99 -24.49 -10.12 1.03
CA VAL A 99 -24.20 -11.38 0.33
C VAL A 99 -24.17 -12.57 1.29
N GLU A 100 -23.66 -12.41 2.50
CA GLU A 100 -23.45 -13.55 3.42
C GLU A 100 -24.61 -13.80 4.39
N ARG A 101 -25.37 -12.76 4.76
CA ARG A 101 -26.40 -12.83 5.80
C ARG A 101 -27.82 -12.68 5.31
N THR A 102 -28.06 -12.39 4.03
CA THR A 102 -29.42 -12.27 3.49
C THR A 102 -29.64 -13.19 2.29
N ASP A 103 -30.90 -13.55 2.04
CA ASP A 103 -31.33 -14.39 0.93
C ASP A 103 -31.40 -13.58 -0.38
N LEU A 104 -30.27 -13.02 -0.82
CA LEU A 104 -30.19 -12.23 -2.04
C LEU A 104 -30.38 -13.10 -3.30
N PRO A 105 -31.29 -12.72 -4.22
CA PRO A 105 -31.34 -13.36 -5.53
C PRO A 105 -30.03 -13.10 -6.29
N TRP A 106 -29.57 -14.11 -7.04
CA TRP A 106 -28.33 -14.06 -7.84
C TRP A 106 -27.05 -13.75 -7.06
N ARG A 107 -26.99 -14.13 -5.77
CA ARG A 107 -25.82 -13.97 -4.88
C ARG A 107 -24.46 -14.23 -5.55
N ASN A 108 -24.33 -15.31 -6.33
CA ASN A 108 -23.07 -15.68 -6.99
C ASN A 108 -22.64 -14.66 -8.06
N VAL A 109 -23.59 -14.07 -8.79
CA VAL A 109 -23.32 -13.04 -9.80
C VAL A 109 -22.89 -11.76 -9.10
N LEU A 110 -23.62 -11.34 -8.05
CA LEU A 110 -23.26 -10.16 -7.25
C LEU A 110 -21.87 -10.29 -6.63
N PHE A 111 -21.56 -11.46 -6.05
CA PHE A 111 -20.23 -11.75 -5.51
C PHE A 111 -19.14 -11.63 -6.58
N THR A 112 -19.39 -12.17 -7.78
CA THR A 112 -18.44 -12.07 -8.90
C THR A 112 -18.25 -10.62 -9.34
N LEU A 113 -19.31 -9.83 -9.42
CA LEU A 113 -19.25 -8.40 -9.77
C LEU A 113 -18.48 -7.59 -8.73
N ILE A 114 -18.62 -7.90 -7.44
CA ILE A 114 -17.86 -7.26 -6.36
C ILE A 114 -16.36 -7.53 -6.52
N LEU A 115 -15.98 -8.74 -6.94
CA LEU A 115 -14.59 -9.10 -7.16
C LEU A 115 -14.04 -8.67 -8.52
N PHE A 116 -14.90 -8.33 -9.48
CA PHE A 116 -14.50 -7.97 -10.85
C PHE A 116 -13.42 -6.89 -10.92
N PRO A 117 -13.46 -5.79 -10.13
CA PRO A 117 -12.41 -4.76 -10.16
C PRO A 117 -11.01 -5.29 -9.83
N LEU A 118 -10.87 -6.40 -9.09
CA LEU A 118 -9.58 -7.02 -8.79
C LEU A 118 -8.95 -7.69 -10.02
N LEU A 119 -9.76 -8.02 -11.02
CA LEU A 119 -9.30 -8.62 -12.28
C LEU A 119 -8.82 -7.56 -13.27
N VAL A 120 -9.23 -6.29 -13.08
CA VAL A 120 -8.86 -5.18 -13.96
C VAL A 120 -7.48 -4.66 -13.55
N PRO A 121 -6.53 -4.53 -14.49
CA PRO A 121 -5.25 -3.90 -14.20
C PRO A 121 -5.43 -2.48 -13.65
N THR A 122 -4.73 -2.14 -12.58
CA THR A 122 -4.88 -0.85 -11.87
C THR A 122 -4.68 0.36 -12.78
N ILE A 123 -3.78 0.27 -13.76
CA ILE A 123 -3.55 1.34 -14.73
C ILE A 123 -4.76 1.61 -15.62
N VAL A 124 -5.49 0.56 -16.02
CA VAL A 124 -6.71 0.69 -16.83
C VAL A 124 -7.79 1.36 -16.00
N LEU A 125 -7.93 1.00 -14.73
CA LEU A 125 -8.87 1.64 -13.81
C LEU A 125 -8.54 3.12 -13.62
N ALA A 126 -7.27 3.49 -13.45
CA ALA A 126 -6.84 4.87 -13.32
C ALA A 126 -7.21 5.70 -14.57
N ILE A 127 -6.92 5.18 -15.77
CA ILE A 127 -7.27 5.85 -17.04
C ILE A 127 -8.80 5.99 -17.17
N ALA A 128 -9.57 4.96 -16.79
CA ALA A 128 -11.03 5.02 -16.82
C ALA A 128 -11.57 6.15 -15.94
N TRP A 129 -11.04 6.32 -14.72
CA TRP A 129 -11.42 7.43 -13.83
C TRP A 129 -11.02 8.80 -14.39
N ILE A 130 -9.83 8.93 -14.97
CA ILE A 130 -9.38 10.17 -15.62
C ILE A 130 -10.31 10.58 -16.75
N TYR A 131 -10.72 9.61 -17.60
CA TYR A 131 -11.66 9.90 -18.67
C TYR A 131 -13.08 10.17 -18.17
N LEU A 132 -13.54 9.44 -17.16
CA LEU A 132 -14.89 9.65 -16.61
C LEU A 132 -15.07 11.05 -16.00
N PHE A 133 -14.04 11.53 -15.29
CA PHE A 133 -14.02 12.84 -14.63
C PHE A 133 -13.18 13.89 -15.36
N GLY A 134 -12.90 13.70 -16.65
CA GLY A 134 -12.16 14.67 -17.45
C GLY A 134 -12.92 16.01 -17.54
N PRO A 135 -12.26 17.17 -17.37
CA PRO A 135 -12.95 18.46 -17.25
C PRO A 135 -13.74 18.87 -18.50
N ASN A 136 -13.26 18.52 -19.69
CA ASN A 136 -13.85 18.99 -20.96
C ASN A 136 -14.60 17.91 -21.75
N ALA A 137 -14.48 16.64 -21.36
CA ALA A 137 -15.02 15.50 -22.13
C ALA A 137 -15.48 14.33 -21.25
N GLY A 138 -15.31 14.41 -19.94
CA GLY A 138 -15.70 13.34 -19.04
C GLY A 138 -17.20 13.32 -18.87
N TRP A 139 -17.80 12.13 -19.03
CA TRP A 139 -19.25 11.95 -19.02
C TRP A 139 -19.92 12.48 -17.76
N VAL A 140 -19.21 12.57 -16.63
CA VAL A 140 -19.76 13.15 -15.39
C VAL A 140 -19.74 14.68 -15.39
N ASN A 141 -18.80 15.31 -16.09
CA ASN A 141 -18.60 16.77 -16.05
C ASN A 141 -19.30 17.51 -17.19
N VAL A 142 -19.58 16.82 -18.31
CA VAL A 142 -20.26 17.41 -19.48
C VAL A 142 -21.76 17.09 -19.56
N ALA A 143 -22.23 16.20 -18.69
CA ALA A 143 -23.66 15.85 -18.55
C ALA A 143 -24.42 16.90 -17.73
#